data_AF-A0A968HMI9-F1
#
_entry.id   AF-A0A968HMI9-F1
#
_cell.length_a   1.000
_cell.length_b   1.000
_cell.length_c   1.000
_cell.angle_alpha   90.00
_cell.angle_beta   90.00
_cell.angle_gamma   90.00
#
_symmetry.space_group_name_H-M   'P 1'
#
loop_
_entity.id
_entity.type
_entity.pdbx_description
1 polymer ?
#
loop_
_entity_poly.entity_id
_entity_poly.type
_entity_poly.pdbx_seq_one_letter_code
_entity_poly.pdbx_strand_id
1 'polypeptide(L)'
;MGSPLGYIHGGVPESSGGAASAAPLKRENPSHSPERLGRRETMVRATFALISAAALGGAAFGFTLNDRNASVTFDAFGPGQSSFIVDGVDQLAFQGFAISIGGVVTDLSSVAYSSAATSGVDFDPGDERFIASQSFGGFRIDYRFTLSGGLPGSNVANLAIFVDVVNVGSAPAAFRFFQFADFDLNDTALDSSIDFTAPG
;
A
#
# COMPACT_ATOMS: atom_id res chain seq x y z
N MET A 1 30.35 17.40 45.01
CA MET A 1 31.73 16.90 45.22
C MET A 1 31.67 15.38 45.23
N GLY A 2 32.34 14.72 44.27
CA GLY A 2 32.35 13.27 44.17
C GLY A 2 32.37 12.75 42.74
N SER A 3 33.41 13.06 41.98
CA SER A 3 33.96 12.11 40.99
C SER A 3 35.00 11.27 41.75
N PRO A 4 35.28 9.99 41.39
CA PRO A 4 36.00 9.73 40.13
C PRO A 4 35.93 8.29 39.52
N LEU A 5 36.49 8.15 38.30
CA LEU A 5 37.08 6.95 37.64
C LEU A 5 36.11 5.79 37.28
N GLY A 6 36.15 5.14 36.12
CA GLY A 6 37.07 5.04 34.98
C GLY A 6 36.86 3.65 34.32
N TYR A 7 37.55 3.37 33.19
CA TYR A 7 37.78 2.03 32.60
C TYR A 7 36.61 1.43 31.75
N ILE A 8 36.72 0.79 30.57
CA ILE A 8 37.81 0.17 29.77
C ILE A 8 37.52 0.30 28.26
N HIS A 9 38.61 0.42 27.50
CA HIS A 9 38.78 0.34 26.05
C HIS A 9 38.77 -1.12 25.55
N GLY A 10 37.98 -1.46 24.53
CA GLY A 10 37.96 -2.79 23.92
C GLY A 10 37.71 -2.73 22.42
N GLY A 11 38.78 -2.49 21.65
CA GLY A 11 38.77 -2.66 20.20
C GLY A 11 38.78 -4.14 19.82
N VAL A 12 37.96 -4.51 18.85
CA VAL A 12 37.99 -5.82 18.19
C VAL A 12 38.57 -5.62 16.79
N PRO A 13 39.54 -6.44 16.37
CA PRO A 13 40.30 -6.23 15.13
C PRO A 13 39.48 -6.55 13.88
N GLU A 14 39.77 -5.77 12.84
CA GLU A 14 39.41 -6.02 11.45
C GLU A 14 39.92 -7.39 10.99
N SER A 15 39.00 -8.20 10.48
CA SER A 15 39.30 -9.46 9.77
C SER A 15 39.28 -9.19 8.27
N SER A 16 40.44 -8.85 7.72
CA SER A 16 40.70 -8.82 6.29
C SER A 16 40.84 -10.24 5.73
N GLY A 17 39.94 -10.65 4.85
CA GLY A 17 40.07 -11.86 4.05
C GLY A 17 38.88 -11.98 3.11
N GLY A 18 39.02 -12.27 1.82
CA GLY A 18 40.17 -12.52 0.98
C GLY A 18 39.67 -12.50 -0.46
N ALA A 19 40.47 -11.98 -1.37
CA ALA A 19 40.18 -11.97 -2.79
C ALA A 19 40.23 -13.41 -3.34
N ALA A 20 39.15 -13.84 -4.01
CA ALA A 20 39.17 -14.99 -4.91
C ALA A 20 38.66 -14.55 -6.28
N SER A 21 39.61 -14.11 -7.10
CA SER A 21 39.51 -13.97 -8.55
C SER A 21 39.34 -15.35 -9.18
N ALA A 22 38.26 -15.57 -9.92
CA ALA A 22 38.17 -16.64 -10.91
C ALA A 22 37.49 -16.12 -12.19
N ALA A 23 38.17 -16.39 -13.29
CA ALA A 23 38.01 -15.85 -14.64
C ALA A 23 36.71 -16.30 -15.37
N PRO A 24 36.35 -15.65 -16.49
CA PRO A 24 35.08 -15.86 -17.18
C PRO A 24 35.11 -17.07 -18.11
N LEU A 25 34.12 -17.95 -17.99
CA LEU A 25 33.88 -18.99 -18.99
C LEU A 25 33.00 -18.43 -20.11
N LYS A 26 33.67 -17.91 -21.13
CA LYS A 26 33.13 -17.65 -22.46
C LYS A 26 32.74 -19.00 -23.11
N ARG A 27 31.45 -19.35 -23.10
CA ARG A 27 30.91 -20.37 -24.01
C ARG A 27 30.34 -19.69 -25.24
N GLU A 28 31.16 -19.58 -26.27
CA GLU A 28 30.67 -19.50 -27.64
C GLU A 28 30.12 -20.87 -28.01
N ASN A 29 28.86 -20.94 -28.45
CA ASN A 29 28.36 -22.09 -29.19
C ASN A 29 27.84 -21.60 -30.55
N PRO A 30 28.33 -22.18 -31.66
CA PRO A 30 28.26 -21.58 -32.98
C PRO A 30 26.90 -21.78 -33.66
N SER A 31 26.56 -20.74 -34.44
CA SER A 31 25.70 -20.78 -35.62
C SER A 31 25.88 -22.05 -36.47
N HIS A 32 24.80 -22.78 -36.71
CA HIS A 32 24.49 -23.59 -37.91
C HIS A 32 23.13 -24.27 -37.65
N SER A 33 22.14 -24.34 -38.54
CA SER A 33 21.96 -23.96 -39.94
C SER A 33 20.44 -23.95 -40.21
N PRO A 34 19.96 -23.21 -41.21
CA PRO A 34 18.55 -23.19 -41.59
C PRO A 34 18.25 -24.38 -42.50
N GLU A 35 17.48 -25.35 -42.03
CA GLU A 35 16.78 -26.32 -42.88
C GLU A 35 15.31 -25.89 -43.03
N ARG A 36 14.98 -25.30 -44.17
CA ARG A 36 14.40 -25.97 -45.35
C ARG A 36 12.89 -26.12 -45.25
N LEU A 37 12.24 -25.16 -45.92
CA LEU A 37 10.96 -25.23 -46.62
C LEU A 37 10.35 -26.63 -46.72
N GLY A 38 9.24 -26.82 -46.02
CA GLY A 38 8.22 -27.82 -46.30
C GLY A 38 6.89 -27.12 -46.57
N ARG A 39 6.51 -27.04 -47.85
CA ARG A 39 5.16 -26.71 -48.35
C ARG A 39 4.05 -27.20 -47.42
N ARG A 40 3.06 -26.34 -47.16
CA ARG A 40 1.65 -26.60 -47.52
C ARG A 40 0.83 -25.32 -47.36
N GLU A 41 0.39 -24.84 -48.51
CA GLU A 41 -0.78 -24.00 -48.67
C GLU A 41 -1.96 -24.67 -47.97
N THR A 42 -2.56 -24.01 -46.99
CA THR A 42 -4.01 -24.11 -46.78
C THR A 42 -4.49 -22.77 -46.24
N MET A 43 -5.01 -21.98 -47.19
CA MET A 43 -5.73 -20.75 -46.98
C MET A 43 -7.04 -21.06 -46.24
N VAL A 44 -7.11 -20.74 -44.95
CA VAL A 44 -8.38 -20.52 -44.25
C VAL A 44 -8.26 -19.17 -43.55
N ARG A 45 -8.58 -18.10 -44.29
CA ARG A 45 -8.89 -16.81 -43.68
C ARG A 45 -10.29 -16.92 -43.07
N ALA A 46 -10.36 -17.52 -41.88
CA ALA A 46 -11.50 -17.36 -41.00
C ALA A 46 -11.39 -15.95 -40.40
N THR A 47 -12.15 -15.01 -40.95
CA THR A 47 -12.37 -13.70 -40.33
C THR A 47 -13.20 -13.95 -39.06
N PHE A 48 -12.53 -14.21 -37.95
CA PHE A 48 -13.14 -14.11 -36.63
C PHE A 48 -13.41 -12.62 -36.38
N ALA A 49 -14.66 -12.21 -36.54
CA ALA A 49 -15.12 -10.96 -35.95
C ALA A 49 -15.04 -11.14 -34.42
N LEU A 50 -13.94 -10.67 -33.82
CA LEU A 50 -13.91 -10.43 -32.39
C LEU A 50 -14.96 -9.36 -32.10
N ILE A 51 -16.14 -9.79 -31.66
CA ILE A 51 -17.01 -8.92 -30.88
C ILE A 51 -16.29 -8.78 -29.55
N SER A 52 -15.43 -7.77 -29.45
CA SER A 52 -14.94 -7.29 -28.16
C SER A 52 -16.17 -6.79 -27.41
N ALA A 53 -16.77 -7.67 -26.60
CA ALA A 53 -17.64 -7.24 -25.52
C ALA A 53 -16.75 -6.36 -24.63
N ALA A 54 -16.81 -5.05 -24.85
CA ALA A 54 -16.31 -4.09 -23.90
C ALA A 54 -17.11 -4.37 -22.63
N ALA A 55 -16.52 -5.13 -21.71
CA ALA A 55 -16.98 -5.13 -20.34
C ALA A 55 -16.92 -3.66 -19.93
N LEU A 56 -18.07 -3.01 -19.88
CA LEU A 56 -18.27 -1.84 -19.04
C LEU A 56 -18.17 -2.37 -17.60
N GLY A 57 -16.96 -2.81 -17.21
CA GLY A 57 -16.62 -2.94 -15.82
C GLY A 57 -16.82 -1.54 -15.28
N GLY A 58 -17.88 -1.35 -14.49
CA GLY A 58 -18.04 -0.11 -13.75
C GLY A 58 -16.73 0.08 -13.01
N ALA A 59 -15.95 1.08 -13.41
CA ALA A 59 -14.75 1.43 -12.67
C ALA A 59 -15.25 1.71 -11.26
N ALA A 60 -14.86 0.86 -10.30
CA ALA A 60 -15.10 1.17 -8.91
C ALA A 60 -14.41 2.52 -8.68
N PHE A 61 -15.19 3.56 -8.44
CA PHE A 61 -14.67 4.91 -8.23
C PHE A 61 -13.91 4.92 -6.91
N GLY A 62 -12.60 4.67 -6.97
CA GLY A 62 -11.70 4.89 -5.85
C GLY A 62 -11.57 6.38 -5.56
N PHE A 63 -11.19 6.69 -4.33
CA PHE A 63 -10.84 8.05 -3.92
C PHE A 63 -9.32 8.15 -3.88
N THR A 64 -8.74 9.14 -4.54
CA THR A 64 -7.29 9.33 -4.55
C THR A 64 -6.94 10.65 -3.89
N LEU A 65 -6.02 10.60 -2.93
CA LEU A 65 -5.37 11.77 -2.39
C LEU A 65 -3.99 11.92 -3.03
N ASN A 66 -3.58 13.16 -3.30
CA ASN A 66 -2.26 13.47 -3.83
C ASN A 66 -1.72 14.69 -3.10
N ASP A 67 -0.48 14.61 -2.62
CA ASP A 67 0.26 15.76 -2.08
C ASP A 67 1.73 15.58 -2.43
N ARG A 68 2.27 16.49 -3.24
CA ARG A 68 3.68 16.53 -3.69
C ARG A 68 4.24 15.19 -4.14
N ASN A 69 5.03 14.52 -3.29
CA ASN A 69 5.70 13.25 -3.61
C ASN A 69 4.86 12.01 -3.26
N ALA A 70 3.65 12.19 -2.73
CA ALA A 70 2.85 11.11 -2.19
C ALA A 70 1.47 11.00 -2.84
N SER A 71 0.96 9.77 -2.94
CA SER A 71 -0.40 9.48 -3.41
C SER A 71 -0.99 8.31 -2.63
N VAL A 72 -2.27 8.40 -2.27
CA VAL A 72 -2.99 7.35 -1.54
C VAL A 72 -4.28 7.05 -2.28
N THR A 73 -4.58 5.77 -2.49
CA THR A 73 -5.85 5.34 -3.10
C THR A 73 -6.70 4.54 -2.11
N PHE A 74 -7.97 4.91 -2.01
CA PHE A 74 -9.00 4.22 -1.26
C PHE A 74 -9.96 3.53 -2.20
N ASP A 75 -10.43 2.35 -1.80
CA ASP A 75 -11.42 1.62 -2.57
C ASP A 75 -12.80 2.30 -2.47
N ALA A 76 -13.64 2.08 -3.49
CA ALA A 76 -14.99 2.62 -3.55
C ALA A 76 -15.91 2.07 -2.44
N PHE A 77 -15.54 0.90 -1.89
CA PHE A 77 -16.30 0.17 -0.89
C PHE A 77 -15.41 -0.10 0.31
N GLY A 78 -15.91 0.26 1.49
CA GLY A 78 -15.18 0.08 2.74
C GLY A 78 -14.01 1.05 2.94
N PRO A 79 -13.58 1.27 4.19
CA PRO A 79 -12.50 2.19 4.57
C PRO A 79 -11.10 1.73 4.15
N GLY A 80 -11.02 0.79 3.19
CA GLY A 80 -9.78 0.17 2.78
C GLY A 80 -8.91 1.12 1.97
N GLN A 81 -7.60 1.02 2.19
CA GLN A 81 -6.58 1.67 1.39
C GLN A 81 -5.87 0.61 0.55
N SER A 82 -5.80 0.82 -0.75
CA SER A 82 -5.22 -0.11 -1.71
C SER A 82 -3.85 0.32 -2.24
N SER A 83 -3.40 1.54 -1.94
CA SER A 83 -2.02 1.97 -2.20
C SER A 83 -1.55 3.11 -1.28
N PHE A 84 -0.25 3.18 -1.03
CA PHE A 84 0.44 4.35 -0.46
C PHE A 84 1.75 4.59 -1.20
N ILE A 85 1.71 5.40 -2.24
CA ILE A 85 2.88 5.69 -3.05
C ILE A 85 3.64 6.88 -2.45
N VAL A 86 4.95 6.72 -2.26
CA VAL A 86 5.90 7.77 -1.88
C VAL A 86 7.06 7.75 -2.86
N ASP A 87 7.30 8.88 -3.55
CA ASP A 87 8.34 9.01 -4.58
C ASP A 87 8.28 7.92 -5.66
N GLY A 88 7.06 7.48 -6.00
CA GLY A 88 6.80 6.46 -7.01
C GLY A 88 6.93 5.01 -6.52
N VAL A 89 7.24 4.79 -5.25
CA VAL A 89 7.29 3.45 -4.62
C VAL A 89 6.08 3.25 -3.73
N ASP A 90 5.31 2.20 -3.97
CA ASP A 90 4.20 1.82 -3.11
C ASP A 90 4.73 1.21 -1.80
N GLN A 91 4.23 1.72 -0.67
CA GLN A 91 4.61 1.32 0.68
C GLN A 91 3.55 0.41 1.33
N LEU A 92 2.40 0.22 0.68
CA LEU A 92 1.25 -0.46 1.27
C LEU A 92 0.57 -1.36 0.23
N ALA A 93 0.59 -2.67 0.49
CA ALA A 93 -0.18 -3.62 -0.30
C ALA A 93 -1.68 -3.53 0.03
N PHE A 94 -2.00 -3.37 1.32
CA PHE A 94 -3.38 -3.26 1.78
C PHE A 94 -3.48 -2.68 3.18
N GLN A 95 -4.51 -1.88 3.44
CA GLN A 95 -4.98 -1.59 4.80
C GLN A 95 -6.49 -1.73 4.85
N GLY A 96 -7.00 -2.28 5.96
CA GLY A 96 -8.42 -2.49 6.17
C GLY A 96 -8.84 -2.37 7.63
N PHE A 97 -10.16 -2.41 7.83
CA PHE A 97 -10.78 -2.27 9.13
C PHE A 97 -11.87 -3.30 9.33
N ALA A 98 -12.00 -3.79 10.56
CA ALA A 98 -13.08 -4.70 10.94
C ALA A 98 -13.72 -4.26 12.27
N ILE A 99 -14.95 -4.71 12.48
CA ILE A 99 -15.73 -4.42 13.68
C ILE A 99 -16.22 -5.73 14.31
N SER A 100 -16.26 -5.79 15.65
CA SER A 100 -17.01 -6.83 16.35
C SER A 100 -18.18 -6.28 17.15
N ILE A 101 -19.39 -6.79 16.86
CA ILE A 101 -20.62 -6.49 17.58
C ILE A 101 -21.23 -7.82 18.04
N GLY A 102 -21.51 -7.95 19.34
CA GLY A 102 -22.06 -9.20 19.89
C GLY A 102 -21.15 -10.43 19.72
N GLY A 103 -19.85 -10.22 19.48
CA GLY A 103 -18.86 -11.28 19.28
C GLY A 103 -18.69 -11.74 17.83
N VAL A 104 -19.50 -11.26 16.89
CA VAL A 104 -19.31 -11.51 15.44
C VAL A 104 -18.35 -10.47 14.89
N VAL A 105 -17.32 -10.88 14.15
CA VAL A 105 -16.38 -9.99 13.47
C VAL A 105 -16.81 -9.83 12.01
N THR A 106 -16.89 -8.58 11.55
CA THR A 106 -17.24 -8.24 10.16
C THR A 106 -16.15 -7.35 9.57
N ASP A 107 -15.66 -7.72 8.40
CA ASP A 107 -14.79 -6.88 7.58
C ASP A 107 -15.61 -5.75 6.94
N LEU A 108 -15.13 -4.51 7.13
CA LEU A 108 -15.77 -3.31 6.62
C LEU A 108 -15.44 -3.03 5.15
N SER A 109 -14.51 -3.75 4.52
CA SER A 109 -14.22 -3.67 3.07
C SER A 109 -15.46 -3.88 2.20
N SER A 110 -16.40 -4.68 2.67
CA SER A 110 -17.66 -4.97 1.97
C SER A 110 -18.79 -3.98 2.25
N VAL A 111 -18.57 -3.01 3.13
CA VAL A 111 -19.60 -2.04 3.57
C VAL A 111 -19.42 -0.73 2.81
N ALA A 112 -20.38 -0.39 1.96
CA ALA A 112 -20.36 0.87 1.22
C ALA A 112 -20.39 2.10 2.16
N TYR A 113 -19.71 3.16 1.77
CA TYR A 113 -19.82 4.45 2.44
C TYR A 113 -21.24 5.01 2.33
N SER A 114 -21.80 5.51 3.43
CA SER A 114 -23.03 6.32 3.40
C SER A 114 -22.77 7.74 2.90
N SER A 115 -21.54 8.22 3.03
CA SER A 115 -21.05 9.46 2.43
C SER A 115 -19.54 9.38 2.27
N ALA A 116 -19.00 9.96 1.21
CA ALA A 116 -17.57 10.01 0.96
C ALA A 116 -17.26 11.28 0.14
N ALA A 117 -16.19 11.98 0.49
CA ALA A 117 -15.74 13.17 -0.21
C ALA A 117 -14.24 13.39 -0.03
N THR A 118 -13.60 13.90 -1.07
CA THR A 118 -12.22 14.39 -1.04
C THR A 118 -12.20 15.91 -1.12
N SER A 119 -11.14 16.52 -0.59
CA SER A 119 -10.94 17.97 -0.65
C SER A 119 -9.47 18.34 -0.47
N GLY A 120 -9.03 19.38 -1.17
CA GLY A 120 -7.78 20.09 -0.88
C GLY A 120 -7.84 20.91 0.42
N VAL A 121 -6.71 21.07 1.12
CA VAL A 121 -6.58 21.79 2.41
C VAL A 121 -5.50 22.88 2.43
N ASP A 122 -4.56 22.92 1.47
CA ASP A 122 -3.44 23.88 1.49
C ASP A 122 -3.29 24.74 0.21
N PHE A 123 -4.29 24.69 -0.67
CA PHE A 123 -4.37 25.43 -1.94
C PHE A 123 -3.34 25.00 -3.01
N ASP A 124 -2.63 23.89 -2.82
CA ASP A 124 -1.89 23.27 -3.92
C ASP A 124 -2.80 22.35 -4.77
N PRO A 125 -2.34 21.91 -5.97
CA PRO A 125 -3.13 21.02 -6.81
C PRO A 125 -3.18 19.60 -6.24
N GLY A 126 -4.32 19.21 -5.70
CA GLY A 126 -4.53 17.89 -5.14
C GLY A 126 -5.82 17.84 -4.33
N ASP A 127 -6.19 16.65 -3.90
CA ASP A 127 -6.98 16.50 -2.70
C ASP A 127 -6.07 15.86 -1.67
N GLU A 128 -5.90 16.46 -0.49
CA GLU A 128 -5.06 15.89 0.57
C GLU A 128 -5.89 15.36 1.73
N ARG A 129 -7.21 15.54 1.70
CA ARG A 129 -8.14 15.06 2.73
C ARG A 129 -9.22 14.18 2.14
N PHE A 130 -9.45 13.03 2.77
CA PHE A 130 -10.60 12.17 2.51
C PHE A 130 -11.46 12.06 3.78
N ILE A 131 -12.75 12.33 3.66
CA ILE A 131 -13.73 12.10 4.71
C ILE A 131 -14.78 11.11 4.24
N ALA A 132 -15.10 10.15 5.08
CA ALA A 132 -16.11 9.17 4.77
C ALA A 132 -16.89 8.75 6.01
N SER A 133 -18.10 8.24 5.81
CA SER A 133 -18.93 7.71 6.88
C SER A 133 -19.53 6.39 6.44
N GLN A 134 -19.68 5.47 7.38
CA GLN A 134 -20.37 4.18 7.22
C GLN A 134 -21.34 3.97 8.36
N SER A 135 -22.39 3.21 8.09
CA SER A 135 -23.33 2.76 9.12
C SER A 135 -23.42 1.24 9.10
N PHE A 136 -23.12 0.60 10.23
CA PHE A 136 -23.16 -0.85 10.36
C PHE A 136 -23.58 -1.26 11.77
N GLY A 137 -24.54 -2.18 11.88
CA GLY A 137 -24.91 -2.81 13.16
C GLY A 137 -25.34 -1.84 14.27
N GLY A 138 -25.93 -0.69 13.94
CA GLY A 138 -26.32 0.34 14.90
C GLY A 138 -25.20 1.31 15.31
N PHE A 139 -24.06 1.25 14.61
CA PHE A 139 -22.96 2.20 14.77
C PHE A 139 -22.79 3.04 13.52
N ARG A 140 -22.42 4.30 13.71
CA ARG A 140 -21.84 5.17 12.67
C ARG A 140 -20.33 5.21 12.86
N ILE A 141 -19.59 5.05 11.78
CA ILE A 141 -18.13 5.12 11.79
C ILE A 141 -17.74 6.20 10.81
N ASP A 142 -17.12 7.25 11.31
CA ASP A 142 -16.64 8.39 10.53
C ASP A 142 -15.12 8.29 10.42
N TYR A 143 -14.63 8.33 9.18
CA TYR A 143 -13.21 8.29 8.85
C TYR A 143 -12.76 9.66 8.36
N ARG A 144 -11.57 10.07 8.79
CA ARG A 144 -10.86 11.21 8.22
C ARG A 144 -9.40 10.85 7.99
N PHE A 145 -8.99 10.91 6.74
CA PHE A 145 -7.61 10.74 6.31
C PHE A 145 -7.05 12.09 5.88
N THR A 146 -5.78 12.34 6.20
CA THR A 146 -5.07 13.53 5.74
C THR A 146 -3.66 13.13 5.32
N LEU A 147 -3.37 13.32 4.03
CA LEU A 147 -2.07 13.09 3.44
C LEU A 147 -1.22 14.35 3.60
N SER A 148 0.07 14.16 3.86
CA SER A 148 1.05 15.24 3.86
C SER A 148 2.34 14.75 3.20
N GLY A 149 2.61 15.23 1.99
CA GLY A 149 3.76 14.90 1.18
C GLY A 149 5.00 15.74 1.52
N GLY A 150 6.16 15.11 1.43
CA GLY A 150 7.46 15.76 1.48
C GLY A 150 7.85 16.43 0.17
N LEU A 151 9.09 16.89 0.09
CA LEU A 151 9.66 17.33 -1.19
C LEU A 151 9.88 16.11 -2.10
N PRO A 152 9.77 16.24 -3.43
CA PRO A 152 10.15 15.16 -4.36
C PRO A 152 11.57 14.66 -4.11
N GLY A 153 11.73 13.34 -4.01
CA GLY A 153 12.97 12.64 -3.69
C GLY A 153 13.32 12.60 -2.20
N SER A 154 12.47 13.12 -1.31
CA SER A 154 12.73 13.09 0.14
C SER A 154 12.47 11.72 0.76
N ASN A 155 11.68 10.87 0.12
CA ASN A 155 11.14 9.61 0.66
C ASN A 155 10.37 9.78 1.97
N VAL A 156 9.83 10.98 2.21
CA VAL A 156 9.03 11.29 3.39
C VAL A 156 7.61 11.61 2.98
N ALA A 157 6.65 10.98 3.63
CA ALA A 157 5.23 11.31 3.57
C ALA A 157 4.57 10.89 4.89
N ASN A 158 3.43 11.50 5.21
CA ASN A 158 2.64 11.15 6.39
C ASN A 158 1.17 10.97 6.00
N LEU A 159 0.52 9.97 6.57
CA LEU A 159 -0.92 9.77 6.45
C LEU A 159 -1.54 9.74 7.85
N ALA A 160 -2.22 10.81 8.23
CA ALA A 160 -2.95 10.86 9.48
C ALA A 160 -4.33 10.22 9.31
N ILE A 161 -4.69 9.32 10.24
CA ILE A 161 -5.96 8.59 10.23
C ILE A 161 -6.71 8.88 11.52
N PHE A 162 -7.94 9.35 11.40
CA PHE A 162 -8.88 9.51 12.52
C PHE A 162 -10.11 8.66 12.26
N VAL A 163 -10.52 7.92 13.28
CA VAL A 163 -11.73 7.09 13.24
C VAL A 163 -12.59 7.43 14.45
N ASP A 164 -13.76 7.99 14.20
CA ASP A 164 -14.77 8.26 15.21
C ASP A 164 -15.87 7.20 15.12
N VAL A 165 -16.14 6.51 16.23
CA VAL A 165 -17.18 5.47 16.29
C VAL A 165 -18.28 5.91 17.24
N VAL A 166 -19.51 5.98 16.74
CA VAL A 166 -20.69 6.42 17.50
C VAL A 166 -21.74 5.32 17.52
N ASN A 167 -22.15 4.88 18.71
CA ASN A 167 -23.35 4.07 18.87
C ASN A 167 -24.59 4.95 18.64
N VAL A 168 -25.33 4.70 17.56
CA VAL A 168 -26.56 5.42 17.21
C VAL A 168 -27.82 4.65 17.60
N GLY A 169 -27.65 3.49 18.25
CA GLY A 169 -28.74 2.68 18.80
C GLY A 169 -29.30 3.24 20.11
N SER A 170 -30.42 2.67 20.54
CA SER A 170 -31.11 3.06 21.78
C SER A 170 -30.57 2.39 23.05
N ALA A 171 -29.61 1.47 22.92
CA ALA A 171 -29.03 0.73 24.02
C ALA A 171 -27.49 0.66 23.90
N PRO A 172 -26.76 0.57 25.03
CA PRO A 172 -25.33 0.28 25.01
C PRO A 172 -25.05 -1.05 24.30
N ALA A 173 -23.99 -1.09 23.51
CA ALA A 173 -23.55 -2.28 22.79
C ALA A 173 -22.06 -2.49 22.98
N ALA A 174 -21.65 -3.75 23.16
CA ALA A 174 -20.23 -4.12 23.21
C ALA A 174 -19.64 -4.03 21.80
N PHE A 175 -18.54 -3.31 21.69
CA PHE A 175 -17.88 -2.97 20.44
C PHE A 175 -16.38 -3.27 20.52
N ARG A 176 -15.81 -3.78 19.43
CA ARG A 176 -14.36 -3.83 19.21
C ARG A 176 -14.07 -3.33 17.79
N PHE A 177 -13.02 -2.54 17.66
CA PHE A 177 -12.51 -2.07 16.38
C PHE A 177 -11.16 -2.74 16.11
N PHE A 178 -10.92 -3.09 14.85
CA PHE A 178 -9.66 -3.66 14.41
C PHE A 178 -9.19 -2.88 13.18
N GLN A 179 -7.88 -2.67 13.12
CA GLN A 179 -7.18 -2.16 11.95
C GLN A 179 -6.09 -3.17 11.59
N PHE A 180 -5.90 -3.38 10.29
CA PHE A 180 -4.86 -4.24 9.75
C PHE A 180 -4.16 -3.50 8.62
N ALA A 181 -2.86 -3.64 8.53
CA ALA A 181 -2.06 -3.11 7.43
C ALA A 181 -1.04 -4.17 7.00
N ASP A 182 -0.89 -4.32 5.70
CA ASP A 182 0.09 -5.14 5.02
C ASP A 182 1.00 -4.19 4.24
N PHE A 183 2.19 -3.96 4.78
CA PHE A 183 3.16 -3.02 4.23
C PHE A 183 4.01 -3.72 3.18
N ASP A 184 4.05 -3.15 1.98
CA ASP A 184 4.98 -3.56 0.94
C ASP A 184 6.28 -2.77 1.13
N LEU A 185 7.24 -3.40 1.80
CA LEU A 185 8.55 -2.79 2.08
C LEU A 185 9.58 -3.13 0.98
N ASN A 186 9.10 -3.50 -0.22
CA ASN A 186 9.87 -3.74 -1.43
C ASN A 186 11.01 -4.76 -1.25
N ASP A 187 10.81 -5.74 -0.37
CA ASP A 187 11.75 -6.83 -0.05
C ASP A 187 13.19 -6.40 0.31
N THR A 188 13.41 -5.14 0.68
CA THR A 188 14.74 -4.66 1.10
C THR A 188 14.92 -4.90 2.60
N ALA A 189 15.43 -6.08 2.94
CA ALA A 189 15.63 -6.54 4.32
C ALA A 189 16.55 -5.65 5.20
N LEU A 190 17.10 -4.55 4.67
CA LEU A 190 18.12 -3.74 5.33
C LEU A 190 17.67 -2.35 5.81
N ASP A 191 16.56 -1.80 5.33
CA ASP A 191 16.22 -0.38 5.60
C ASP A 191 14.77 -0.10 6.02
N SER A 192 13.93 -1.13 6.23
CA SER A 192 12.54 -0.93 6.63
C SER A 192 12.25 -1.52 8.00
N SER A 193 11.87 -0.67 8.95
CA SER A 193 11.45 -1.06 10.30
C SER A 193 10.06 -0.52 10.58
N ILE A 194 9.20 -1.35 11.17
CA ILE A 194 7.95 -0.91 11.78
C ILE A 194 8.24 -0.69 13.26
N ASP A 195 7.99 0.53 13.75
CA ASP A 195 8.05 0.86 15.17
C ASP A 195 6.65 1.21 15.69
N PHE A 196 6.38 0.80 16.92
CA PHE A 196 5.16 1.15 17.65
C PHE A 196 5.52 2.11 18.77
N THR A 197 5.35 3.40 18.50
CA THR A 197 5.58 4.43 19.52
C THR A 197 4.30 4.63 20.33
N ALA A 198 4.41 4.61 21.66
CA ALA A 198 3.29 4.96 22.53
C ALA A 198 2.88 6.43 22.30
N PRO A 199 1.59 6.78 22.42
CA PRO A 199 1.18 8.18 22.39
C PRO A 199 1.89 8.95 23.52
N GLY A 200 2.50 10.08 23.16
CA GLY A 200 3.15 11.01 24.08
C GLY A 200 2.17 11.86 24.89
#